data_AF-A0A7X9GD96-F1
#
_entry.id   AF-A0A7X9GD96-F1
#
_cell.length_a   1.000
_cell.length_b   1.000
_cell.length_c   1.000
_cell.angle_alpha   90.00
_cell.angle_beta   90.00
_cell.angle_gamma   90.00
#
_symmetry.space_group_name_H-M   'P 1'
#
loop_
_entity.id
_entity.type
_entity.pdbx_description
1 polymer ?
#
loop_
_entity_poly.entity_id
_entity_poly.type
_entity_poly.pdbx_seq_one_letter_code
_entity_poly.pdbx_strand_id
1 'polypeptide(L)'
;MKKGKSKYATIWKVVKKKVKVSHIVILIILLISNTFAWFIYNEKVEGNINVRVRSWRILMESDSQQITDYIDIEVDSIYPGMDDYEKEIEIQNLSDISANVTYTLLEGNILNYNFKTIEGRAEAGEAPDPDDLSSADMIASLEEDYPFTISFTLTNTIIEQEYGVATFTVGIVWPYEGGDDAADTTWGKNAYDYKVLYPTLPSISLKLKIFITQGTGP
;
A
#
# COMPACT_ATOMS: atom_id res chain seq x y z
N MET A 1 -63.02 13.98 32.45
CA MET A 1 -61.60 13.69 32.11
C MET A 1 -61.06 12.57 32.99
N LYS A 2 -60.74 11.40 32.41
CA LYS A 2 -59.70 10.42 32.82
C LYS A 2 -60.01 9.05 32.22
N LYS A 3 -59.20 8.60 31.26
CA LYS A 3 -58.78 7.18 31.07
C LYS A 3 -57.90 7.08 29.81
N GLY A 4 -56.58 7.18 30.00
CA GLY A 4 -55.58 7.06 28.93
C GLY A 4 -54.29 6.33 29.36
N LYS A 5 -54.29 5.61 30.48
CA LYS A 5 -53.09 4.91 31.02
C LYS A 5 -53.27 3.38 31.12
N SER A 6 -53.81 2.71 30.09
CA SER A 6 -54.24 1.30 30.24
C SER A 6 -53.81 0.30 29.15
N LYS A 7 -52.96 0.66 28.19
CA LYS A 7 -52.39 -0.33 27.24
C LYS A 7 -50.97 -0.77 27.64
N TYR A 8 -50.05 0.17 27.79
CA TYR A 8 -48.64 -0.12 28.14
C TYR A 8 -48.48 -0.83 29.50
N ALA A 9 -49.24 -0.43 30.52
CA ALA A 9 -49.21 -1.07 31.84
C ALA A 9 -49.70 -2.52 31.82
N THR A 10 -50.63 -2.84 30.93
CA THR A 10 -51.17 -4.20 30.74
C THR A 10 -50.16 -5.08 30.02
N ILE A 11 -49.52 -4.57 28.96
CA ILE A 11 -48.45 -5.26 28.23
C ILE A 11 -47.26 -5.54 29.17
N TRP A 12 -46.84 -4.56 29.98
CA TRP A 12 -45.75 -4.72 30.94
C TRP A 12 -46.05 -5.79 32.00
N LYS A 13 -47.29 -5.88 32.50
CA LYS A 13 -47.72 -6.93 33.43
C LYS A 13 -47.67 -8.33 32.79
N VAL A 14 -48.03 -8.45 31.51
CA VAL A 14 -47.98 -9.72 30.78
C VAL A 14 -46.54 -10.14 30.49
N VAL A 15 -45.68 -9.21 30.08
CA VAL A 15 -44.24 -9.45 29.84
C VAL A 15 -43.55 -9.89 31.13
N LYS A 16 -43.77 -9.18 32.25
CA LYS A 16 -43.19 -9.53 33.56
C LYS A 16 -43.67 -10.89 34.09
N LYS A 17 -44.88 -11.34 33.71
CA LYS A 17 -45.44 -12.64 34.12
C LYS A 17 -44.91 -13.80 33.29
N LYS A 18 -44.57 -13.57 32.01
CA LYS A 18 -44.13 -14.63 31.08
C LYS A 18 -42.60 -14.71 30.92
N VAL A 19 -41.88 -13.60 31.05
CA VAL A 19 -40.43 -13.55 30.88
C VAL A 19 -39.74 -13.69 32.23
N LYS A 20 -39.07 -14.83 32.46
CA LYS A 20 -38.25 -15.04 33.66
C LYS A 20 -36.92 -14.30 33.50
N VAL A 21 -36.38 -13.77 34.60
CA VAL A 21 -35.09 -13.04 34.63
C VAL A 21 -33.96 -13.85 33.98
N SER A 22 -33.93 -15.17 34.18
CA SER A 22 -32.95 -16.07 33.54
C SER A 22 -32.97 -16.02 32.00
N HIS A 23 -34.13 -15.82 31.36
CA HIS A 23 -34.21 -15.71 29.91
C HIS A 23 -33.68 -14.35 29.42
N ILE A 24 -33.85 -13.30 30.22
CA ILE A 24 -33.30 -11.98 29.95
C ILE A 24 -31.78 -12.03 30.05
N VAL A 25 -31.23 -12.71 31.06
CA VAL A 25 -29.79 -12.90 31.22
C VAL A 25 -29.19 -13.67 30.03
N ILE A 26 -29.83 -14.77 29.60
CA ILE A 26 -29.38 -15.52 28.41
C ILE A 26 -29.41 -14.65 27.16
N LEU A 27 -30.45 -13.82 26.99
CA LEU A 27 -30.58 -12.91 25.85
C LEU A 27 -29.52 -11.81 25.86
N ILE A 28 -29.15 -11.28 27.04
CA ILE A 28 -28.04 -10.33 27.18
C ILE A 28 -26.70 -10.97 26.83
N ILE A 29 -26.45 -12.20 27.29
CA ILE A 29 -25.22 -12.93 26.97
C ILE A 29 -25.12 -13.17 25.46
N LEU A 30 -26.21 -13.61 24.80
CA LEU A 30 -26.26 -13.79 23.35
C LEU A 30 -25.99 -12.49 22.59
N LEU A 31 -26.53 -11.35 23.08
CA LEU A 31 -26.29 -10.04 22.49
C LEU A 31 -24.82 -9.64 22.62
N ILE A 32 -24.23 -9.80 23.82
CA ILE A 32 -22.81 -9.50 24.06
C ILE A 32 -21.92 -10.40 23.20
N SER A 33 -22.19 -11.69 23.10
CA SER A 33 -21.41 -12.60 22.26
C SER A 33 -21.49 -12.23 20.78
N ASN A 34 -22.66 -11.80 20.28
CA ASN A 34 -22.81 -11.36 18.90
C ASN A 34 -22.07 -10.03 18.65
N THR A 35 -22.23 -9.04 19.54
CA THR A 35 -21.47 -7.78 19.46
C THR A 35 -19.96 -8.01 19.63
N PHE A 36 -19.54 -8.94 20.48
CA PHE A 36 -18.13 -9.28 20.68
C PHE A 36 -17.55 -10.00 19.46
N ALA A 37 -18.29 -10.89 18.80
CA ALA A 37 -17.86 -11.49 17.54
C ALA A 37 -17.70 -10.46 16.42
N TRP A 38 -18.65 -9.52 16.30
CA TRP A 38 -18.54 -8.40 15.36
C TRP A 38 -17.39 -7.45 15.72
N PHE A 39 -17.15 -7.23 17.01
CA PHE A 39 -16.04 -6.43 17.52
C PHE A 39 -14.69 -7.09 17.22
N ILE A 40 -14.52 -8.39 17.47
CA ILE A 40 -13.30 -9.15 17.12
C ILE A 40 -13.09 -9.23 15.61
N TYR A 41 -14.16 -9.30 14.81
CA TYR A 41 -14.04 -9.23 13.35
C TYR A 41 -13.52 -7.86 12.88
N ASN A 42 -13.97 -6.77 13.50
CA ASN A 42 -13.48 -5.41 13.20
C ASN A 42 -12.14 -5.07 13.87
N GLU A 43 -11.83 -5.68 15.02
CA GLU A 43 -10.54 -5.61 15.71
C GLU A 43 -9.55 -6.66 15.20
N LYS A 44 -9.89 -7.43 14.17
CA LYS A 44 -8.87 -8.00 13.32
C LYS A 44 -8.20 -6.78 12.70
N VAL A 45 -7.16 -6.32 13.38
CA VAL A 45 -6.21 -5.32 12.94
C VAL A 45 -5.77 -5.86 11.58
N GLU A 46 -6.41 -5.37 10.51
CA GLU A 46 -5.71 -5.11 9.27
C GLU A 46 -4.43 -4.46 9.75
N GLY A 47 -3.30 -5.18 9.63
CA GLY A 47 -1.99 -4.63 9.94
C GLY A 47 -2.01 -3.21 9.38
N ASN A 48 -1.80 -2.24 10.26
CA ASN A 48 -1.97 -0.83 9.92
C ASN A 48 -0.83 -0.48 8.97
N ILE A 49 -1.04 -0.78 7.70
CA ILE A 49 -0.10 -0.61 6.61
C ILE A 49 -0.74 0.46 5.76
N ASN A 50 -0.39 1.69 6.10
CA ASN A 50 -0.70 2.83 5.28
C ASN A 50 0.39 2.89 4.21
N VAL A 51 0.37 1.96 3.24
CA VAL A 51 1.13 2.13 1.99
C VAL A 51 0.47 3.30 1.27
N ARG A 52 0.90 4.49 1.66
CA ARG A 52 0.35 5.75 1.18
C ARG A 52 1.07 6.10 -0.11
N VAL A 53 0.89 5.25 -1.12
CA VAL A 53 1.13 5.70 -2.49
C VAL A 53 0.15 6.83 -2.73
N ARG A 54 0.67 8.06 -2.80
CA ARG A 54 -0.14 9.24 -3.12
C ARG A 54 -0.82 8.95 -4.44
N SER A 55 -2.12 8.68 -4.36
CA SER A 55 -2.94 8.14 -5.45
C SER A 55 -2.79 8.96 -6.72
N TRP A 56 -2.35 8.33 -7.80
CA TRP A 56 -2.24 8.94 -9.12
C TRP A 56 -3.16 8.24 -10.14
N ARG A 57 -3.75 9.04 -11.01
CA ARG A 57 -4.33 8.63 -12.29
C ARG A 57 -3.72 9.58 -13.30
N ILE A 58 -2.78 9.08 -14.11
CA ILE A 58 -2.13 9.91 -15.12
C ILE A 58 -3.01 9.91 -16.35
N LEU A 59 -3.52 11.10 -16.70
CA LEU A 59 -4.35 11.35 -17.87
C LEU A 59 -3.49 12.02 -18.93
N MET A 60 -3.38 11.39 -20.09
CA MET A 60 -2.65 11.96 -21.22
C MET A 60 -3.62 12.71 -22.16
N GLU A 61 -3.40 14.01 -22.35
CA GLU A 61 -4.17 14.85 -23.28
C GLU A 61 -3.33 15.25 -24.50
N SER A 62 -4.01 15.49 -25.64
CA SER A 62 -3.42 15.65 -26.99
C SER A 62 -2.31 16.70 -27.12
N ASP A 63 -2.28 17.73 -26.26
CA ASP A 63 -1.31 18.83 -26.37
C ASP A 63 0.03 18.56 -25.67
N SER A 64 0.15 17.46 -24.90
CA SER A 64 1.35 17.18 -24.10
C SER A 64 2.31 16.23 -24.82
N GLN A 65 3.41 16.76 -25.40
CA GLN A 65 4.43 15.93 -26.05
C GLN A 65 5.14 14.96 -25.09
N GLN A 66 5.27 15.36 -23.83
CA GLN A 66 5.87 14.57 -22.76
C GLN A 66 5.15 14.87 -21.44
N ILE A 67 4.77 13.80 -20.74
CA ILE A 67 4.29 13.89 -19.35
C ILE A 67 5.34 13.22 -18.46
N THR A 68 5.62 13.86 -17.33
CA THR A 68 6.56 13.36 -16.35
C THR A 68 5.93 13.50 -14.98
N ASP A 69 5.87 12.39 -14.24
CA ASP A 69 5.28 12.36 -12.91
C ASP A 69 6.19 11.59 -11.94
N TYR A 70 6.01 11.85 -10.65
CA TYR A 70 6.80 11.27 -9.57
C TYR A 70 5.93 10.43 -8.65
N ILE A 71 6.42 9.24 -8.31
CA ILE A 71 5.75 8.32 -7.42
C ILE A 71 6.60 8.15 -6.18
N ASP A 72 6.05 8.60 -5.06
CA ASP A 72 6.60 8.32 -3.74
C ASP A 72 5.90 7.06 -3.19
N ILE A 73 6.69 6.04 -2.91
CA ILE A 73 6.26 4.79 -2.27
C ILE A 73 6.77 4.85 -0.84
N GLU A 74 5.86 4.76 0.12
CA GLU A 74 6.18 4.74 1.54
C GLU A 74 5.56 3.50 2.15
N VAL A 75 6.40 2.67 2.78
CA VAL A 75 5.97 1.49 3.53
C VAL A 75 6.24 1.76 4.99
N ASP A 76 5.17 1.76 5.78
CA ASP A 76 5.28 2.06 7.20
C ASP A 76 6.22 1.08 7.88
N SER A 77 5.91 -0.20 7.95
CA SER A 77 6.75 -1.19 8.66
C SER A 77 6.94 -2.46 7.84
N ILE A 78 8.14 -3.04 7.94
CA ILE A 78 8.48 -4.33 7.33
C ILE A 78 8.99 -5.30 8.40
N TYR A 79 8.71 -6.59 8.23
CA TYR A 79 9.17 -7.65 9.13
C TYR A 79 9.01 -9.02 8.44
N PRO A 80 9.81 -10.04 8.81
CA PRO A 80 9.65 -11.39 8.26
C PRO A 80 8.23 -11.94 8.48
N GLY A 81 7.60 -12.44 7.42
CA GLY A 81 6.24 -12.98 7.46
C GLY A 81 5.13 -11.92 7.49
N MET A 82 5.44 -10.69 7.08
CA MET A 82 4.42 -9.67 6.80
C MET A 82 3.52 -10.09 5.64
N ASP A 83 2.30 -9.52 5.60
CA ASP A 83 1.41 -9.68 4.45
C ASP A 83 2.05 -9.08 3.19
N ASP A 84 1.83 -9.72 2.05
CA ASP A 84 2.30 -9.22 0.76
C ASP A 84 1.65 -7.87 0.45
N TYR A 85 2.45 -6.89 0.05
CA TYR A 85 1.94 -5.60 -0.42
C TYR A 85 2.00 -5.52 -1.92
N GLU A 86 0.89 -5.11 -2.50
CA GLU A 86 0.79 -4.82 -3.91
C GLU A 86 0.07 -3.50 -4.10
N LYS A 87 0.72 -2.59 -4.83
CA LYS A 87 0.10 -1.34 -5.27
C LYS A 87 0.13 -1.26 -6.77
N GLU A 88 -1.05 -1.32 -7.35
CA GLU A 88 -1.27 -1.00 -8.75
C GLU A 88 -1.55 0.47 -8.91
N ILE A 89 -1.02 1.03 -9.99
CA ILE A 89 -1.45 2.31 -10.45
C ILE A 89 -1.63 2.36 -11.97
N GLU A 90 -2.73 2.98 -12.38
CA GLU A 90 -3.26 2.93 -13.73
C GLU A 90 -2.88 4.18 -14.53
N ILE A 91 -2.29 3.96 -15.71
CA ILE A 91 -1.93 4.96 -16.70
C ILE A 91 -2.90 4.83 -17.87
N GLN A 92 -3.64 5.89 -18.15
CA GLN A 92 -4.62 5.90 -19.24
C GLN A 92 -4.21 6.90 -20.31
N ASN A 93 -4.17 6.44 -21.56
CA ASN A 93 -3.98 7.30 -22.71
C ASN A 93 -5.33 7.74 -23.28
N LEU A 94 -5.62 9.04 -23.19
CA LEU A 94 -6.82 9.65 -23.76
C LEU A 94 -6.53 10.49 -25.00
N SER A 95 -5.29 10.46 -25.49
CA SER A 95 -4.93 11.17 -26.72
C SER A 95 -5.20 10.32 -27.96
N ASP A 96 -5.13 10.99 -29.12
CA ASP A 96 -5.30 10.38 -30.43
C ASP A 96 -4.01 9.71 -30.95
N ILE A 97 -2.96 9.63 -30.13
CA ILE A 97 -1.63 9.12 -30.50
C ILE A 97 -1.16 8.12 -29.44
N SER A 98 -0.60 6.99 -29.86
CA SER A 98 -0.01 6.01 -28.92
C SER A 98 1.08 6.63 -28.06
N ALA A 99 1.25 6.17 -26.83
CA ALA A 99 2.28 6.66 -25.91
C ALA A 99 3.25 5.54 -25.48
N ASN A 100 4.51 5.88 -25.27
CA ASN A 100 5.50 5.00 -24.66
C ASN A 100 5.68 5.40 -23.18
N VAL A 101 5.58 4.41 -22.30
CA VAL A 101 5.75 4.56 -20.86
C VAL A 101 7.02 3.87 -20.41
N THR A 102 7.85 4.62 -19.69
CA THR A 102 9.02 4.10 -18.98
C THR A 102 9.05 4.65 -17.56
N TYR A 103 9.84 4.02 -16.71
CA TYR A 103 10.05 4.48 -15.34
C TYR A 103 11.53 4.37 -14.97
N THR A 104 11.96 5.21 -14.04
CA THR A 104 13.28 5.11 -13.40
C THR A 104 13.13 5.28 -11.89
N LEU A 105 13.92 4.52 -11.14
CA LEU A 105 14.12 4.71 -9.71
C LEU A 105 15.15 5.82 -9.53
N LEU A 106 14.83 6.83 -8.72
CA LEU A 106 15.73 7.97 -8.47
C LEU A 106 16.48 7.82 -7.16
N GLU A 107 15.77 7.54 -6.08
CA GLU A 107 16.34 7.50 -4.74
C GLU A 107 15.46 6.70 -3.79
N GLY A 108 16.02 6.32 -2.66
CA GLY A 108 15.27 5.64 -1.63
C GLY A 108 15.96 5.58 -0.28
N ASN A 109 15.18 5.16 0.71
CA ASN A 109 15.60 4.84 2.06
C ASN A 109 15.05 3.47 2.45
N ILE A 110 15.92 2.60 2.95
CA ILE A 110 15.53 1.30 3.51
C ILE A 110 16.15 1.20 4.90
N LEU A 111 15.33 1.24 5.95
CA LEU A 111 15.78 1.11 7.34
C LEU A 111 16.96 2.03 7.69
N ASN A 112 16.92 3.29 7.26
CA ASN A 112 17.97 4.31 7.39
C ASN A 112 19.15 4.20 6.40
N TYR A 113 19.17 3.20 5.53
CA TYR A 113 20.10 3.15 4.40
C TYR A 113 19.56 4.01 3.27
N ASN A 114 20.16 5.18 3.06
CA ASN A 114 19.80 6.08 1.97
C ASN A 114 20.65 5.79 0.75
N PHE A 115 20.03 5.80 -0.43
CA PHE A 115 20.73 5.68 -1.71
C PHE A 115 20.13 6.64 -2.74
N LYS A 116 20.95 7.02 -3.71
CA LYS A 116 20.51 7.69 -4.95
C LYS A 116 21.07 6.92 -6.13
N THR A 117 20.29 6.79 -7.19
CA THR A 117 20.76 6.19 -8.45
C THR A 117 21.48 7.25 -9.28
N ILE A 118 22.24 6.80 -10.29
CA ILE A 118 22.88 7.68 -11.27
C ILE A 118 21.84 8.62 -11.92
N GLU A 119 20.67 8.09 -12.28
CA GLU A 119 19.55 8.83 -12.85
C GLU A 119 18.95 9.83 -11.84
N GLY A 120 18.85 9.45 -10.57
CA GLY A 120 18.40 10.33 -9.50
C GLY A 120 19.33 11.52 -9.26
N ARG A 121 20.65 11.31 -9.34
CA ARG A 121 21.62 12.40 -9.27
C ARG A 121 21.59 13.30 -10.49
N ALA A 122 21.50 12.71 -11.69
CA ALA A 122 21.36 13.47 -12.92
C ALA A 122 20.11 14.38 -12.86
N GLU A 123 18.99 13.89 -12.33
CA GLU A 123 17.78 14.68 -12.10
C GLU A 123 17.99 15.85 -11.11
N ALA A 124 18.79 15.61 -10.07
CA ALA A 124 19.16 16.64 -9.09
C ALA A 124 20.24 17.62 -9.59
N GLY A 125 20.82 17.40 -10.78
CA GLY A 125 21.95 18.17 -11.30
C GLY A 125 23.27 17.90 -10.56
N GLU A 126 23.37 16.76 -9.88
CA GLU A 126 24.55 16.29 -9.15
C GLU A 126 25.41 15.40 -10.07
N ALA A 127 26.73 15.40 -9.86
CA ALA A 127 27.61 14.42 -10.52
C ALA A 127 27.42 13.04 -9.89
N PRO A 128 27.49 11.94 -10.66
CA PRO A 128 27.43 10.59 -10.13
C PRO A 128 28.64 10.30 -9.23
N ASP A 129 28.39 9.60 -8.12
CA ASP A 129 29.41 9.02 -7.24
C ASP A 129 29.90 7.70 -7.85
N PRO A 130 31.20 7.34 -7.72
CA PRO A 130 31.72 6.04 -8.15
C PRO A 130 30.95 4.81 -7.64
N ASP A 131 30.30 4.91 -6.48
CA ASP A 131 29.57 3.80 -5.85
C ASP A 131 28.06 3.81 -6.18
N ASP A 132 27.56 4.81 -6.92
CA ASP A 132 26.14 4.88 -7.29
C ASP A 132 25.79 3.79 -8.33
N LEU A 133 24.70 3.08 -8.08
CA LEU A 133 24.13 2.13 -9.03
C LEU A 133 23.22 2.84 -10.05
N SER A 134 23.11 2.27 -11.25
CA SER A 134 22.06 2.69 -12.18
C SER A 134 20.68 2.32 -11.64
N SER A 135 19.63 2.95 -12.17
CA SER A 135 18.25 2.60 -11.83
C SER A 135 17.97 1.12 -12.07
N ALA A 136 18.50 0.54 -13.15
CA ALA A 136 18.27 -0.86 -13.48
C ALA A 136 18.99 -1.79 -12.50
N ASP A 137 20.25 -1.50 -12.18
CA ASP A 137 21.04 -2.31 -11.24
C ASP A 137 20.49 -2.21 -9.81
N MET A 138 20.02 -1.03 -9.41
CA MET A 138 19.39 -0.85 -8.10
C MET A 138 18.05 -1.59 -8.03
N ILE A 139 17.25 -1.61 -9.09
CA ILE A 139 16.02 -2.42 -9.14
C ILE A 139 16.34 -3.90 -8.98
N ALA A 140 17.36 -4.42 -9.69
CA ALA A 140 17.78 -5.81 -9.53
C ALA A 140 18.23 -6.11 -8.09
N SER A 141 18.98 -5.19 -7.46
CA SER A 141 19.39 -5.31 -6.06
C SER A 141 18.18 -5.37 -5.10
N LEU A 142 17.16 -4.54 -5.34
CA LEU A 142 15.91 -4.55 -4.57
C LEU A 142 15.09 -5.85 -4.73
N GLU A 143 15.29 -6.57 -5.84
CA GLU A 143 14.61 -7.85 -6.11
C GLU A 143 15.37 -9.06 -5.51
N GLU A 144 16.71 -9.01 -5.45
CA GLU A 144 17.55 -10.17 -5.15
C GLU A 144 18.42 -10.08 -3.88
N ASP A 145 18.88 -8.89 -3.48
CA ASP A 145 19.94 -8.75 -2.46
C ASP A 145 19.41 -8.65 -1.02
N TYR A 146 18.11 -8.40 -0.85
CA TYR A 146 17.46 -8.25 0.45
C TYR A 146 16.66 -9.52 0.80
N PRO A 147 16.43 -9.83 2.10
CA PRO A 147 15.57 -10.94 2.50
C PRO A 147 14.08 -10.70 2.19
N PHE A 148 13.74 -9.47 1.78
CA PHE A 148 12.45 -9.10 1.20
C PHE A 148 12.67 -8.69 -0.26
N THR A 149 11.68 -8.96 -1.10
CA THR A 149 11.69 -8.59 -2.51
C THR A 149 10.84 -7.35 -2.72
N ILE A 150 11.39 -6.34 -3.39
CA ILE A 150 10.63 -5.20 -3.92
C ILE A 150 10.66 -5.28 -5.46
N SER A 151 9.50 -5.49 -6.07
CA SER A 151 9.36 -5.65 -7.51
C SER A 151 8.63 -4.46 -8.14
N PHE A 152 9.01 -4.15 -9.37
CA PHE A 152 8.37 -3.11 -10.19
C PHE A 152 7.99 -3.71 -11.54
N THR A 153 6.71 -3.68 -11.88
CA THR A 153 6.23 -4.22 -13.14
C THR A 153 5.37 -3.21 -13.88
N LEU A 154 5.46 -3.24 -15.21
CA LEU A 154 4.63 -2.43 -16.10
C LEU A 154 3.99 -3.38 -17.11
N THR A 155 2.65 -3.42 -17.16
CA THR A 155 1.93 -4.38 -18.02
C THR A 155 2.19 -4.15 -19.51
N ASN A 156 2.24 -2.88 -19.94
CA ASN A 156 2.51 -2.48 -21.31
C ASN A 156 3.43 -1.25 -21.33
N THR A 157 4.50 -1.32 -22.13
CA THR A 157 5.38 -0.16 -22.38
C THR A 157 4.85 0.75 -23.49
N ILE A 158 3.91 0.28 -24.30
CA ILE A 158 3.21 1.05 -25.33
C ILE A 158 1.73 1.06 -24.97
N ILE A 159 1.15 2.25 -24.85
CA ILE A 159 -0.25 2.49 -24.57
C ILE A 159 -0.91 2.99 -25.84
N GLU A 160 -1.85 2.20 -26.38
CA GLU A 160 -2.61 2.54 -27.58
C GLU A 160 -3.37 3.86 -27.43
N GLN A 161 -3.66 4.52 -28.55
CA GLN A 161 -4.50 5.73 -28.59
C GLN A 161 -5.93 5.44 -28.10
N GLU A 162 -6.67 6.48 -27.73
CA GLU A 162 -8.10 6.41 -27.43
C GLU A 162 -8.44 5.22 -26.50
N TYR A 163 -8.04 5.26 -25.21
CA TYR A 163 -8.33 4.26 -24.17
C TYR A 163 -7.31 3.14 -23.94
N GLY A 164 -6.10 3.21 -24.47
CA GLY A 164 -5.04 2.31 -24.02
C GLY A 164 -4.78 2.45 -22.51
N VAL A 165 -4.49 1.33 -21.84
CA VAL A 165 -4.19 1.29 -20.41
C VAL A 165 -2.89 0.52 -20.17
N ALA A 166 -2.03 1.07 -19.30
CA ALA A 166 -0.97 0.32 -18.64
C ALA A 166 -1.15 0.39 -17.14
N THR A 167 -0.73 -0.67 -16.46
CA THR A 167 -0.72 -0.76 -15.00
C THR A 167 0.73 -0.86 -14.57
N PHE A 168 1.16 0.08 -13.74
CA PHE A 168 2.42 0.03 -13.03
C PHE A 168 2.17 -0.56 -11.65
N THR A 169 2.83 -1.66 -11.31
CA THR A 169 2.64 -2.37 -10.04
C THR A 169 3.92 -2.39 -9.25
N VAL A 170 3.81 -2.06 -7.97
CA VAL A 170 4.87 -2.21 -6.97
C VAL A 170 4.47 -3.34 -6.03
N GLY A 171 5.29 -4.39 -5.95
CA GLY A 171 5.10 -5.51 -5.04
C GLY A 171 6.17 -5.54 -3.95
N ILE A 172 5.81 -5.81 -2.70
CA ILE A 172 6.75 -6.01 -1.60
C ILE A 172 6.37 -7.27 -0.84
N VAL A 173 7.31 -8.19 -0.73
CA VAL A 173 7.10 -9.51 -0.13
C VAL A 173 8.26 -9.83 0.80
N TRP A 174 7.96 -10.24 2.03
CA TRP A 174 8.97 -10.79 2.94
C TRP A 174 8.44 -12.09 3.57
N PRO A 175 8.79 -13.26 3.01
CA PRO A 175 8.32 -14.53 3.53
C PRO A 175 8.86 -14.78 4.94
N TYR A 176 8.11 -15.53 5.76
CA TYR A 176 8.59 -15.92 7.09
C TYR A 176 9.74 -16.94 7.04
N GLU A 177 9.72 -17.82 6.03
CA GLU A 177 10.77 -18.82 5.78
C GLU A 177 11.36 -18.58 4.38
N GLY A 178 12.22 -17.55 4.25
CA GLY A 178 12.85 -17.18 2.97
C GLY A 178 14.03 -18.06 2.55
N GLY A 179 14.44 -19.00 3.41
CA GLY A 179 15.56 -19.92 3.15
C GLY A 179 16.90 -19.46 3.73
N ASP A 180 17.00 -18.23 4.24
CA ASP A 180 18.15 -17.73 5.00
C ASP A 180 17.73 -17.13 6.36
N ASP A 181 17.54 -18.03 7.33
CA ASP A 181 17.11 -17.69 8.69
C ASP A 181 18.04 -16.67 9.38
N ALA A 182 19.32 -16.65 9.02
CA ALA A 182 20.30 -15.74 9.61
C ALA A 182 20.12 -14.31 9.08
N ALA A 183 19.90 -14.16 7.77
CA ALA A 183 19.56 -12.89 7.15
C ALA A 183 18.20 -12.39 7.67
N ASP A 184 17.17 -13.24 7.69
CA ASP A 184 15.83 -12.90 8.18
C ASP A 184 15.86 -12.40 9.63
N THR A 185 16.60 -13.07 10.50
CA THR A 185 16.76 -12.65 11.91
C THR A 185 17.46 -11.30 12.02
N THR A 186 18.52 -11.09 11.23
CA THR A 186 19.33 -9.86 11.28
C THR A 186 18.52 -8.67 10.80
N TRP A 187 17.90 -8.80 9.62
CA TRP A 187 17.11 -7.73 9.03
C TRP A 187 15.80 -7.50 9.79
N GLY A 188 15.16 -8.54 10.31
CA GLY A 188 14.00 -8.41 11.20
C GLY A 188 14.33 -7.62 12.46
N LYS A 189 15.51 -7.85 13.06
CA LYS A 189 16.00 -7.04 14.18
C LYS A 189 16.27 -5.59 13.76
N ASN A 190 16.91 -5.37 12.61
CA ASN A 190 17.17 -4.02 12.11
C ASN A 190 15.85 -3.25 11.88
N ALA A 191 14.83 -3.90 11.34
CA ALA A 191 13.53 -3.30 11.13
C ALA A 191 12.84 -2.92 12.45
N TYR A 192 12.90 -3.82 13.44
CA TYR A 192 12.43 -3.53 14.79
C TYR A 192 13.17 -2.35 15.44
N ASP A 193 14.50 -2.38 15.44
CA ASP A 193 15.34 -1.34 16.03
C ASP A 193 15.11 0.02 15.34
N TYR A 194 14.99 0.03 14.00
CA TYR A 194 14.63 1.22 13.23
C TYR A 194 13.29 1.79 13.68
N LYS A 195 12.27 0.95 13.88
CA LYS A 195 10.94 1.40 14.31
C LYS A 195 10.89 1.90 15.74
N VAL A 196 11.72 1.36 16.62
CA VAL A 196 11.88 1.89 17.98
C VAL A 196 12.48 3.29 17.95
N LEU A 197 13.47 3.53 17.08
CA LEU A 197 14.14 4.83 16.95
C LEU A 197 13.31 5.87 16.18
N TYR A 198 12.61 5.41 15.14
CA TYR A 198 11.87 6.24 14.19
C TYR A 198 10.42 5.76 14.04
N PRO A 199 9.58 5.88 15.09
CA PRO A 199 8.25 5.26 15.13
C PRO A 199 7.28 5.81 14.07
N THR A 200 7.51 7.03 13.59
CA THR A 200 6.63 7.73 12.64
C THR A 200 7.19 7.78 11.22
N LEU A 201 8.43 7.35 10.98
CA LEU A 201 9.03 7.37 9.66
C LEU A 201 8.80 6.03 8.96
N PRO A 202 8.55 6.01 7.63
CA PRO A 202 8.40 4.76 6.91
C PRO A 202 9.70 3.96 6.91
N SER A 203 9.59 2.64 7.04
CA SER A 203 10.72 1.70 6.96
C SER A 203 11.32 1.64 5.55
N ILE A 204 10.49 1.82 4.52
CA ILE A 204 10.93 1.93 3.13
C ILE A 204 10.31 3.20 2.54
N SER A 205 11.13 4.02 1.90
CA SER A 205 10.71 5.15 1.09
C SER A 205 11.41 5.07 -0.25
N LEU A 206 10.70 5.06 -1.37
CA LEU A 206 11.26 5.04 -2.71
C LEU A 206 10.64 6.13 -3.55
N LYS A 207 11.45 6.78 -4.38
CA LYS A 207 10.99 7.80 -5.31
C LYS A 207 11.31 7.38 -6.73
N LEU A 208 10.24 7.21 -7.51
CA LEU A 208 10.32 6.86 -8.91
C LEU A 208 9.85 8.01 -9.77
N LYS A 209 10.34 8.03 -11.00
CA LYS A 209 9.92 8.94 -12.05
C LYS A 209 9.30 8.12 -13.17
N ILE A 210 8.05 8.41 -13.51
CA ILE A 210 7.41 7.88 -14.71
C ILE A 210 7.55 8.91 -15.83
N PHE A 211 7.99 8.43 -16.98
CA PHE A 211 8.10 9.19 -18.20
C PHE A 211 7.12 8.63 -19.23
N ILE A 212 6.31 9.52 -19.79
CA ILE A 212 5.38 9.19 -20.85
C ILE A 212 5.72 10.08 -22.04
N THR A 213 6.00 9.46 -23.17
CA THR A 213 6.34 10.13 -24.43
C THR A 213 5.36 9.72 -25.50
N GLN A 214 4.81 10.68 -26.25
CA GLN A 214 3.97 10.31 -27.39
C GLN A 214 4.83 9.63 -28.45
N GLY A 215 4.35 8.52 -28.99
CA GLY A 215 4.91 7.93 -30.19
C GLY A 215 4.79 8.92 -31.34
N THR A 216 5.76 8.93 -32.26
CA THR A 216 5.59 9.69 -33.51
C THR A 216 4.39 9.11 -34.25
N GLY A 217 3.35 9.92 -34.43
CA GLY A 217 2.21 9.55 -35.27
C GLY A 217 2.65 9.15 -36.69
N PRO A 218 1.81 8.42 -37.43
CA PRO A 218 2.09 8.06 -38.83
C PRO A 218 2.31 9.30 -39.72
#